data_AF-A0A9D7X297-F1
#
_entry.id   AF-A0A9D7X297-F1
#
_cell.length_a   1.000
_cell.length_b   1.000
_cell.length_c   1.000
_cell.angle_alpha   90.00
_cell.angle_beta   90.00
_cell.angle_gamma   90.00
#
_symmetry.space_group_name_H-M   'P 1'
#
loop_
_entity.id
_entity.type
_entity.pdbx_description
1 polymer ?
#
loop_
_entity_poly.entity_id
_entity_poly.type
_entity_poly.pdbx_seq_one_letter_code
_entity_poly.pdbx_strand_id
1 'polypeptide(L)' 'MPRELPQRATIRWTGYDYAQCGAYYLTIVTNERRTLFGRIAGGAMQPSPIGDLARQCWDALPQHMSHVDVGNSW' A
#
# COMPACT_ATOMS: atom_id res chain seq x y z
N MET A 1 -0.30 6.95 38.97
CA MET A 1 0.15 7.98 38.02
C MET A 1 -0.54 7.76 36.69
N PRO A 2 -1.31 8.70 36.14
CA PRO A 2 -1.87 8.55 34.80
C PRO A 2 -0.73 8.52 33.79
N ARG A 3 -0.73 7.55 32.88
CA ARG A 3 0.25 7.48 31.79
C ARG A 3 -0.16 8.50 30.73
N GLU A 4 0.62 9.57 30.56
CA GLU A 4 0.44 10.47 29.43
C GLU A 4 0.65 9.67 28.13
N LEU A 5 -0.41 9.59 27.32
CA LEU A 5 -0.34 8.94 26.02
C LEU A 5 0.35 9.89 25.02
N PRO A 6 1.11 9.38 24.05
CA PRO A 6 1.69 10.21 23.01
C PRO A 6 0.58 11.02 22.32
N GLN A 7 0.73 12.34 22.31
CA GLN A 7 -0.16 13.20 21.55
C GLN A 7 0.14 13.00 20.06
N ARG A 8 -0.73 12.26 19.37
CA ARG A 8 -0.55 11.97 17.93
C ARG A 8 -0.58 13.27 17.13
N ALA A 9 0.55 13.64 16.56
CA ALA A 9 0.62 14.71 15.58
C ALA A 9 -0.17 14.33 14.32
N THR A 10 -0.82 15.31 13.70
CA THR A 10 -1.55 15.10 12.45
C THR A 10 -0.55 15.11 11.30
N ILE A 11 -0.52 14.03 10.51
CA ILE A 11 0.32 13.94 9.30
C ILE A 11 -0.32 14.61 8.07
N ARG A 12 -1.60 14.99 8.16
CA ARG A 12 -2.33 15.62 7.07
C ARG A 12 -1.99 17.09 7.01
N TRP A 13 -1.66 17.56 5.81
CA TRP A 13 -1.43 18.97 5.57
C TRP A 13 -2.73 19.77 5.73
N THR A 14 -2.71 20.76 6.61
CA THR A 14 -3.84 21.67 6.85
C THR A 14 -4.22 22.40 5.57
N GLY A 15 -5.50 22.31 5.18
CA GLY A 15 -6.05 22.98 4.00
C GLY A 15 -5.93 22.18 2.71
N TYR A 16 -5.28 21.02 2.70
CA TYR A 16 -5.20 20.15 1.53
C TYR A 16 -6.42 19.23 1.43
N ASP A 17 -7.07 19.21 0.26
CA ASP A 17 -8.19 18.33 -0.03
C ASP A 17 -7.72 16.98 -0.58
N TYR A 18 -7.67 15.97 0.30
CA TYR A 18 -7.26 14.61 -0.04
C TYR A 18 -8.30 13.83 -0.87
N ALA A 19 -9.49 14.40 -1.12
CA ALA A 19 -10.47 13.81 -2.02
C ALA A 19 -10.21 14.14 -3.50
N GLN A 20 -9.32 15.10 -3.78
CA GLN A 20 -8.93 15.42 -5.14
C GLN A 20 -8.10 14.30 -5.76
N CYS A 21 -8.21 14.14 -7.08
CA CYS A 21 -7.42 13.18 -7.83
C CYS A 21 -5.91 13.43 -7.63
N GLY A 22 -5.16 12.36 -7.39
CA GLY A 22 -3.71 12.41 -7.22
C GLY A 22 -3.06 11.05 -7.44
N ALA A 23 -1.76 11.04 -7.68
CA ALA A 23 -0.97 9.82 -7.82
C ALA A 23 -0.20 9.55 -6.52
N TYR A 24 -0.20 8.29 -6.09
CA TYR A 24 0.45 7.86 -4.85
C TYR A 24 1.34 6.65 -5.11
N TYR A 25 2.53 6.66 -4.52
CA TYR A 25 3.36 5.46 -4.41
C TYR A 25 3.14 4.84 -3.03
N LEU A 26 2.73 3.56 -3.01
CA LEU A 26 2.43 2.84 -1.78
C LEU A 26 3.49 1.77 -1.53
N THR A 27 4.04 1.77 -0.33
CA THR A 27 4.91 0.70 0.16
C THR A 27 4.27 0.07 1.38
N ILE A 28 4.16 -1.26 1.40
CA ILE A 28 3.61 -2.01 2.53
C ILE A 28 4.69 -2.97 3.02
N VAL A 29 4.95 -2.92 4.33
CA VAL A 29 5.82 -3.89 5.00
C VAL A 29 4.98 -4.90 5.75
N THR A 30 5.32 -6.18 5.60
CA THR A 30 4.68 -7.27 6.33
C THR A 30 5.11 -7.26 7.80
N ASN A 31 4.31 -7.91 8.66
CA ASN A 31 4.67 -8.12 10.05
C ASN A 31 6.06 -8.76 10.15
N GLU A 32 6.90 -8.23 11.05
CA GLU A 32 8.28 -8.70 11.25
C GLU A 32 9.13 -8.73 9.97
N ARG A 33 8.75 -7.98 8.92
CA ARG A 33 9.44 -7.95 7.62
C ARG A 33 9.55 -9.33 6.94
N ARG A 34 8.62 -10.24 7.23
CA ARG A 34 8.59 -11.58 6.60
C ARG A 34 8.35 -11.47 5.10
N THR A 35 9.06 -12.23 4.29
CA THR A 35 8.94 -12.22 2.81
C THR A 35 7.68 -12.97 2.33
N LEU A 36 6.49 -12.54 2.77
CA LEU A 36 5.22 -13.24 2.52
C LEU A 36 4.78 -13.14 1.06
N PHE A 37 5.03 -12.00 0.41
CA PHE A 37 4.61 -11.77 -0.97
C PHE A 37 5.57 -12.36 -2.02
N GLY A 38 6.72 -12.89 -1.59
CA GLY A 38 7.74 -13.44 -2.49
C GLY A 38 9.11 -12.83 -2.24
N ARG A 39 9.97 -12.92 -3.25
CA ARG A 39 11.36 -12.46 -3.20
C ARG A 39 11.75 -11.76 -4.49
N ILE A 40 12.77 -10.92 -4.45
CA ILE A 40 13.38 -10.36 -5.65
C ILE A 40 14.57 -11.25 -6.06
N ALA A 41 14.63 -11.63 -7.32
CA ALA A 41 15.76 -12.36 -7.89
C ALA A 41 15.98 -11.90 -9.34
N GLY A 42 17.23 -11.53 -9.67
CA GLY A 42 17.57 -10.96 -10.97
C GLY A 42 16.91 -9.60 -11.25
N GLY A 43 16.59 -8.83 -10.21
CA GLY A 43 15.89 -7.54 -10.35
C GLY A 43 14.39 -7.64 -10.59
N ALA A 44 13.85 -8.85 -10.71
CA ALA A 44 12.42 -9.10 -10.89
C ALA A 44 11.79 -9.66 -9.61
N MET A 45 10.53 -9.28 -9.36
CA MET A 45 9.72 -9.87 -8.31
C MET A 45 9.31 -11.30 -8.70
N GLN A 46 9.65 -12.27 -7.86
CA GLN A 46 9.16 -13.65 -7.93
C GLN A 46 8.08 -13.82 -6.84
N PRO A 47 6.79 -13.75 -7.21
CA PRO A 47 5.72 -13.82 -6.23
C PRO A 47 5.65 -15.21 -5.58
N SER A 48 5.25 -15.23 -4.31
CA SER A 48 4.73 -16.44 -3.67
C SER A 48 3.25 -16.61 -4.06
N PRO A 49 2.58 -17.73 -3.71
CA PRO A 49 1.13 -17.84 -3.89
C PRO A 49 0.33 -16.72 -3.22
N ILE A 50 0.79 -16.21 -2.07
CA ILE A 50 0.16 -15.06 -1.39
C ILE A 50 0.45 -13.76 -2.15
N GLY A 51 1.65 -13.63 -2.73
CA GLY A 51 2.00 -12.51 -3.61
C GLY A 51 1.14 -12.45 -4.86
N ASP A 52 0.84 -13.61 -5.47
CA ASP A 52 -0.05 -13.70 -6.63
C ASP A 52 -1.48 -13.28 -6.26
N LEU A 53 -1.99 -13.71 -5.11
CA LEU A 53 -3.29 -13.26 -4.61
C LEU A 53 -3.30 -11.75 -4.33
N ALA A 54 -2.24 -11.21 -3.72
CA ALA A 54 -2.12 -9.77 -3.47
C ALA A 54 -2.12 -8.97 -4.79
N ARG A 55 -1.42 -9.47 -5.82
CA ARG A 55 -1.45 -8.88 -7.16
C ARG A 55 -2.84 -8.94 -7.78
N GLN A 56 -3.53 -10.07 -7.71
CA GLN A 56 -4.90 -10.19 -8.22
C GLN A 56 -5.85 -9.20 -7.54
N CYS A 57 -5.75 -9.02 -6.23
CA CYS A 57 -6.53 -8.02 -5.52
C CYS A 57 -6.18 -6.59 -5.95
N TRP A 58 -4.90 -6.30 -6.19
CA TRP A 58 -4.45 -5.00 -6.68
C TRP A 58 -5.00 -4.69 -8.07
N ASP A 59 -4.88 -5.64 -9.01
CA ASP A 59 -5.37 -5.52 -10.37
C ASP A 59 -6.92 -5.48 -10.43
N ALA A 60 -7.58 -6.00 -9.40
CA ALA A 60 -9.04 -5.96 -9.22
C ALA A 60 -9.57 -4.64 -8.61
N LEU A 61 -8.68 -3.72 -8.19
CA LEU A 61 -9.11 -2.47 -7.54
C LEU A 61 -10.03 -1.61 -8.43
N PRO A 62 -9.73 -1.36 -9.73
CA PRO A 62 -10.61 -0.54 -10.56
C PRO A 62 -12.03 -1.10 -10.74
N GLN A 63 -12.18 -2.43 -10.65
CA GLN A 63 -13.47 -3.13 -10.78
C GLN A 63 -14.31 -2.98 -9.50
N HIS A 64 -13.68 -2.86 -8.34
CA HIS A 64 -14.34 -2.63 -7.05
C HIS A 64 -14.49 -1.14 -6.70
N MET A 65 -13.58 -0.30 -7.21
CA MET A 65 -13.49 1.13 -6.95
C MET A 65 -13.26 1.87 -8.26
N SER A 66 -14.36 2.30 -8.89
CA SER A 66 -14.34 2.95 -10.22
C SER A 66 -13.56 4.27 -10.31
N HIS A 67 -13.20 4.87 -9.18
CA HIS A 67 -12.41 6.10 -9.10
C HIS A 67 -10.93 5.84 -8.81
N VAL A 68 -10.51 4.57 -8.77
CA VAL A 68 -9.12 4.15 -8.59
C VAL A 68 -8.61 3.61 -9.91
N ASP A 69 -7.46 4.10 -10.32
CA ASP A 69 -6.67 3.53 -11.41
C ASP A 69 -5.38 2.94 -10.83
N VAL A 70 -4.98 1.78 -11.33
CA VAL A 70 -3.71 1.14 -10.98
C VAL A 70 -2.83 1.21 -12.22
N GLY A 71 -1.77 2.02 -12.16
CA GLY A 71 -0.86 2.18 -13.29
C GLY A 71 -0.22 0.85 -13.69
N ASN A 72 0.02 0.65 -14.99
CA ASN A 72 0.70 -0.53 -15.54
C ASN A 72 2.12 -0.62 -14.92
N SER A 73 2.31 -1.54 -13.97
CA SER A 73 3.54 -1.59 -13.17
C SER A 73 4.17 -2.98 -13.24
N TRP A 74 5.01 -3.27 -14.25
CA TRP A 74 6.13 -4.23 -14.17
C TRP A 74 7.27 -3.79 -15.10
#